data_AF-A0A7L0MV66-F1
#
_entry.id   AF-A0A7L0MV66-F1
#
_cell.length_a   1.000
_cell.length_b   1.000
_cell.length_c   1.000
_cell.angle_alpha   90.00
_cell.angle_beta   90.00
_cell.angle_gamma   90.00
#
_symmetry.space_group_name_H-M   'P 1'
#
loop_
_entity.id
_entity.type
_entity.pdbx_description
1 polymer ?
#
loop_
_entity_poly.entity_id
_entity_poly.type
_entity_poly.pdbx_seq_one_letter_code
_entity_poly.pdbx_strand_id
1 'polypeptide(L)'
;AFPTLVGDMDSAGSLNAQVLHLIAERIRTKAVFQTHQAKFVTWQFDGEYQGDDCTATLTLGNPDLLGGSVILVAHFLQSITPRLVLGGEMVYPQKWVATLNVGYGGAHASYYHRANEQVMALSPC
;
A
#
# COMPACT_ATOMS: atom_id res chain seq x y z
N ALA A 1 10.63 -15.01 15.80
CA ALA A 1 10.22 -14.28 17.02
C ALA A 1 9.71 -12.92 16.58
N PHE A 2 8.51 -12.53 17.02
CA PHE A 2 7.91 -11.23 16.79
C PHE A 2 7.56 -10.64 18.16
N PRO A 3 7.67 -9.31 18.37
CA PRO A 3 7.95 -8.25 17.39
C PRO A 3 9.44 -8.06 17.05
N THR A 4 9.72 -7.49 15.87
CA THR A 4 11.07 -7.16 15.41
C THR A 4 11.18 -5.65 15.19
N LEU A 5 12.18 -5.03 15.81
CA LEU A 5 12.49 -3.62 15.61
C LEU A 5 13.93 -3.51 15.13
N VAL A 6 14.13 -2.81 14.01
CA VAL A 6 15.44 -2.60 13.39
C VAL A 6 15.59 -1.11 13.16
N GLY A 7 16.55 -0.50 13.85
CA GLY A 7 16.94 0.89 13.62
C GLY A 7 18.37 0.92 13.10
N ASP A 8 18.59 1.59 11.99
CA ASP A 8 19.89 1.84 11.41
C ASP A 8 20.11 3.36 11.27
N MET A 9 21.34 3.81 11.50
CA MET A 9 21.69 5.23 11.47
C MET A 9 23.01 5.41 10.75
N ASP A 10 22.98 6.15 9.66
CA ASP A 10 24.16 6.48 8.86
C ASP A 10 24.96 7.62 9.51
N SER A 11 26.27 7.66 9.24
CA SER A 11 27.18 8.73 9.68
C SER A 11 26.82 10.13 9.14
N ALA A 12 25.91 10.20 8.15
CA ALA A 12 25.37 11.44 7.60
C ALA A 12 24.16 11.99 8.38
N GLY A 13 23.70 11.31 9.44
CA GLY A 13 22.53 11.71 10.22
C GLY A 13 21.19 11.31 9.60
N SER A 14 21.19 10.33 8.69
CA SER A 14 19.99 9.67 8.19
C SER A 14 19.68 8.49 9.10
N LEU A 15 18.48 8.44 9.66
CA LEU A 15 18.01 7.34 10.51
C LEU A 15 16.87 6.62 9.81
N ASN A 16 16.97 5.30 9.72
CA ASN A 16 15.95 4.39 9.20
C ASN A 16 15.51 3.44 10.32
N ALA A 17 14.30 3.62 10.82
CA ALA A 17 13.68 2.73 11.80
C ALA A 17 12.56 1.93 11.16
N GLN A 18 12.61 0.61 11.30
CA GLN A 18 11.60 -0.32 10.82
C GLN A 18 11.08 -1.13 12.01
N VAL A 19 9.77 -1.09 12.20
CA VAL A 19 9.07 -1.83 13.24
C VAL A 19 8.15 -2.80 12.57
N LEU A 20 8.39 -4.10 12.77
CA LEU A 20 7.53 -5.17 12.29
C LEU A 20 6.85 -5.82 13.49
N HIS A 21 5.55 -5.63 13.60
CA HIS A 21 4.74 -6.12 14.69
C HIS A 21 3.66 -7.06 14.15
N LEU A 22 3.68 -8.32 14.58
CA LEU A 22 2.54 -9.23 14.37
C LEU A 22 1.57 -9.04 15.53
N ILE A 23 0.45 -8.37 15.25
CA ILE A 23 -0.60 -8.13 16.25
C ILE A 23 -1.39 -9.44 16.49
N ALA A 24 -1.53 -10.25 15.45
CA ALA A 24 -2.10 -11.60 15.51
C ALA A 24 -1.34 -12.50 14.54
N GLU A 25 -1.49 -13.83 14.64
CA GLU A 25 -0.93 -14.79 13.66
C GLU A 25 -1.40 -14.49 12.21
N ARG A 26 -2.51 -13.76 12.08
CA ARG A 26 -3.17 -13.38 10.83
C ARG A 26 -3.02 -11.91 10.46
N ILE A 27 -2.47 -11.06 11.35
CA ILE A 27 -2.39 -9.61 11.14
C ILE A 27 -0.96 -9.14 11.33
N ARG A 28 -0.36 -8.71 10.23
CA ARG A 28 1.00 -8.20 10.16
C ARG A 28 0.98 -6.70 9.96
N THR A 29 1.63 -5.98 10.87
CA THR A 29 1.82 -4.54 10.74
C THR A 29 3.29 -4.22 10.61
N LYS A 30 3.65 -3.37 9.65
CA LYS A 30 5.01 -2.91 9.43
C LYS A 30 4.98 -1.39 9.35
N ALA A 31 5.72 -0.73 10.23
CA ALA A 31 5.95 0.71 10.16
C ALA A 31 7.41 0.95 9.80
N VAL A 32 7.67 1.90 8.92
CA VAL A 32 8.99 2.33 8.49
C VAL A 32 9.05 3.84 8.62
N PHE A 33 10.06 4.33 9.33
CA PHE A 33 10.34 5.74 9.52
C PHE A 33 11.73 6.01 8.97
N GLN A 34 11.85 6.87 7.97
CA GLN A 34 13.14 7.31 7.47
C GLN A 34 13.27 8.83 7.59
N THR A 35 14.42 9.23 8.10
CA THR A 35 14.83 10.61 8.26
C THR A 35 16.08 10.83 7.42
N HIS A 36 16.18 12.02 6.83
CA HIS A 36 17.34 12.40 6.02
C HIS A 36 17.87 13.72 6.58
N GLN A 37 19.10 13.71 7.10
CA GLN A 37 19.77 14.91 7.65
C GLN A 37 18.89 15.73 8.62
N ALA A 38 18.36 15.07 9.66
CA ALA A 38 17.46 15.66 10.67
C ALA A 38 16.09 16.16 10.17
N LYS A 39 15.74 15.92 8.90
CA LYS A 39 14.40 16.15 8.36
C LYS A 39 13.62 14.83 8.34
N PHE A 40 12.40 14.84 8.87
CA PHE A 40 11.46 13.72 8.70
C PHE A 40 11.03 13.66 7.23
N VAL A 41 11.45 12.61 6.51
CA VAL A 41 11.25 12.52 5.04
C VAL A 41 10.14 11.55 4.69
N THR A 42 10.14 10.35 5.23
CA THR A 42 9.12 9.36 4.88
C THR A 42 8.71 8.55 6.11
N TRP A 43 7.41 8.46 6.33
CA TRP A 43 6.85 7.41 7.15
C TRP A 43 5.96 6.55 6.26
N GLN A 44 6.16 5.24 6.33
CA GLN A 44 5.36 4.25 5.64
C GLN A 44 4.76 3.31 6.68
N PHE A 45 3.48 3.06 6.57
CA PHE A 45 2.76 2.13 7.43
C PHE A 45 2.04 1.11 6.54
N ASP A 46 2.39 -0.14 6.70
CA ASP A 46 1.78 -1.28 6.05
C ASP A 46 1.00 -2.10 7.07
N GLY A 47 -0.27 -2.37 6.79
CA GLY A 47 -1.12 -3.29 7.53
C GLY A 47 -1.59 -4.39 6.59
N GLU A 48 -1.13 -5.61 6.82
CA GLU A 48 -1.51 -6.81 6.08
C GLU A 48 -2.38 -7.69 6.98
N TYR A 49 -3.54 -8.04 6.47
CA TYR A 49 -4.52 -8.94 7.09
C TYR A 49 -4.63 -10.17 6.19
N GLN A 50 -4.25 -11.33 6.71
CA GLN A 50 -4.31 -12.60 6.01
C GLN A 50 -5.25 -13.55 6.76
N GLY A 51 -6.48 -13.67 6.28
CA GLY A 51 -7.45 -14.69 6.69
C GLY A 51 -7.35 -15.95 5.83
N ASP A 52 -8.17 -16.95 6.16
CA ASP A 52 -8.16 -18.25 5.47
C ASP A 52 -8.59 -18.14 4.00
N ASP A 53 -9.59 -17.29 3.71
CA ASP A 53 -10.17 -17.11 2.36
C ASP A 53 -10.03 -15.67 1.83
N CYS A 54 -9.37 -14.78 2.57
CA CYS A 54 -9.28 -13.36 2.23
C CYS A 54 -7.97 -12.74 2.72
N THR A 55 -7.31 -11.96 1.87
CA THR A 55 -6.11 -11.18 2.18
C THR A 55 -6.38 -9.71 1.88
N ALA A 56 -6.27 -8.83 2.86
CA ALA A 56 -6.36 -7.39 2.68
C ALA A 56 -5.03 -6.75 3.06
N THR A 57 -4.51 -5.84 2.25
CA THR A 57 -3.30 -5.08 2.57
C THR A 57 -3.60 -3.60 2.47
N LEU A 58 -3.06 -2.81 3.39
CA LEU A 58 -3.22 -1.38 3.45
C LEU A 58 -1.83 -0.77 3.62
N THR A 59 -1.35 -0.06 2.62
CA THR A 59 -0.07 0.64 2.62
C THR A 59 -0.32 2.14 2.58
N LEU A 60 0.11 2.82 3.63
CA LEU A 60 0.18 4.27 3.73
C LEU A 60 1.63 4.66 3.51
N GLY A 61 1.92 5.44 2.47
CA GLY A 61 3.28 5.84 2.14
C GLY A 61 3.35 7.31 1.77
N ASN A 62 4.54 7.87 1.96
CA ASN A 62 4.89 9.22 1.50
C ASN A 62 3.90 10.34 1.89
N PRO A 63 3.80 10.67 3.17
CA PRO A 63 3.20 11.88 3.69
C PRO A 63 4.23 12.99 3.50
N ASP A 64 4.18 13.68 2.37
CA ASP A 64 4.99 14.87 2.22
C ASP A 64 4.44 15.92 3.21
N LEU A 65 5.12 16.08 4.36
CA LEU A 65 4.72 17.00 5.44
C LEU A 65 4.68 18.47 4.98
N LEU A 66 5.30 18.79 3.84
CA LEU A 66 5.33 20.13 3.25
C LEU A 66 4.27 20.30 2.15
N GLY A 67 3.90 19.22 1.44
CA GLY A 67 2.92 19.22 0.36
C GLY A 67 1.52 18.71 0.73
N GLY A 68 1.33 18.14 1.93
CA GLY A 68 0.04 17.62 2.40
C GLY A 68 -0.49 16.41 1.61
N SER A 69 0.35 15.78 0.79
CA SER A 69 -0.02 14.62 -0.02
C SER A 69 0.31 13.35 0.74
N VAL A 70 -0.66 12.46 0.88
CA VAL A 70 -0.52 11.11 1.45
C VAL A 70 -0.96 10.12 0.39
N ILE A 71 -0.13 9.11 0.15
CA ILE A 71 -0.49 7.99 -0.72
C ILE A 71 -1.04 6.87 0.17
N LEU A 72 -2.31 6.54 -0.02
CA LEU A 72 -2.96 5.39 0.59
C LEU A 72 -3.25 4.38 -0.50
N VAL A 73 -2.79 3.15 -0.30
CA VAL A 73 -2.99 2.02 -1.20
C VAL A 73 -3.64 0.92 -0.40
N ALA A 74 -4.81 0.47 -0.82
CA ALA A 74 -5.50 -0.66 -0.23
C ALA A 74 -5.66 -1.74 -1.29
N HIS A 75 -5.16 -2.94 -1.04
CA HIS A 75 -5.45 -4.12 -1.84
C HIS A 75 -6.34 -5.06 -1.04
N PHE A 76 -7.26 -5.71 -1.73
CA PHE A 76 -8.16 -6.68 -1.16
C PHE A 76 -8.28 -7.86 -2.11
N LEU A 77 -7.91 -9.05 -1.66
CA LEU A 77 -7.98 -10.31 -2.38
C LEU A 77 -8.92 -11.24 -1.61
N GLN A 78 -9.92 -11.79 -2.25
CA GLN A 78 -10.85 -12.74 -1.67
C GLN A 78 -10.96 -13.97 -2.57
N SER A 79 -10.68 -15.13 -1.99
CA SER A 79 -10.91 -16.44 -2.61
C SER A 79 -12.36 -16.83 -2.39
N ILE A 80 -13.19 -16.74 -3.42
CA ILE A 80 -14.60 -17.17 -3.34
C ILE A 80 -14.72 -18.68 -3.62
N THR A 81 -13.74 -19.27 -4.31
CA THR A 81 -13.74 -20.68 -4.70
C THR A 81 -12.30 -21.17 -4.79
N PRO A 82 -11.97 -22.47 -4.60
CA PRO A 82 -10.58 -22.98 -4.67
C PRO A 82 -9.83 -22.72 -5.98
N ARG A 83 -10.52 -22.20 -7.00
CA ARG A 83 -9.97 -21.85 -8.33
C ARG A 83 -10.26 -20.41 -8.74
N LEU A 84 -10.98 -19.63 -7.93
CA LEU A 84 -11.42 -18.27 -8.27
C LEU A 84 -11.06 -17.30 -7.15
N VAL A 85 -10.16 -16.38 -7.48
CA VAL A 85 -9.74 -15.28 -6.63
C VAL A 85 -10.21 -13.98 -7.26
N LEU A 86 -10.90 -13.16 -6.47
CA LEU A 86 -11.28 -11.80 -6.80
C LEU A 86 -10.35 -10.84 -6.07
N GLY A 87 -9.84 -9.86 -6.79
CA GLY A 87 -8.97 -8.83 -6.23
C GLY A 87 -9.46 -7.44 -6.56
N GLY A 88 -9.30 -6.50 -5.63
CA GLY A 88 -9.46 -5.08 -5.82
C GLY A 88 -8.21 -4.36 -5.34
N GLU A 89 -7.75 -3.35 -6.08
CA GLU A 89 -6.79 -2.37 -5.55
C GLU A 89 -7.40 -0.98 -5.59
N MET A 90 -7.11 -0.19 -4.58
CA MET A 90 -7.58 1.17 -4.42
C MET A 90 -6.39 2.04 -4.04
N VAL A 91 -6.13 3.07 -4.84
CA VAL A 91 -5.03 4.02 -4.61
C VAL A 91 -5.61 5.42 -4.45
N TYR A 92 -5.23 6.12 -3.37
CA TYR A 92 -5.73 7.43 -2.97
C TYR A 92 -4.57 8.37 -2.68
N PRO A 93 -4.25 9.29 -3.63
CA PRO A 93 -3.69 10.60 -3.26
C PRO A 93 -4.24 11.79 -4.09
N GLN A 94 -4.85 11.54 -5.25
CA GLN A 94 -5.33 12.59 -6.19
C GLN A 94 -6.11 12.03 -7.39
N LYS A 95 -6.13 10.71 -7.59
CA LYS A 95 -6.76 10.03 -8.71
C LYS A 95 -7.30 8.70 -8.21
N TRP A 96 -8.62 8.53 -8.22
CA TRP A 96 -9.25 7.27 -7.85
C TRP A 96 -8.92 6.23 -8.91
N VAL A 97 -8.14 5.24 -8.52
CA VAL A 97 -7.85 4.06 -9.34
C VAL A 97 -8.43 2.87 -8.61
N ALA A 98 -9.40 2.22 -9.24
CA ALA A 98 -9.94 0.96 -8.79
C ALA A 98 -9.61 -0.09 -9.86
N THR A 99 -8.74 -1.04 -9.53
CA THR A 99 -8.44 -2.16 -10.43
C THR A 99 -9.02 -3.44 -9.85
N LEU A 100 -9.74 -4.17 -10.68
CA LEU A 100 -10.29 -5.48 -10.37
C LEU A 100 -9.46 -6.57 -11.05
N ASN A 101 -9.03 -7.60 -10.31
CA ASN A 101 -8.31 -8.76 -10.82
C ASN A 101 -9.17 -10.03 -10.70
N VAL A 102 -9.14 -10.90 -11.72
CA VAL A 102 -9.95 -12.13 -11.78
C VAL A 102 -9.07 -13.34 -12.14
N GLY A 103 -9.28 -14.48 -11.48
CA GLY A 103 -8.44 -15.68 -11.54
C GLY A 103 -8.92 -16.81 -12.49
N TYR A 104 -8.02 -17.79 -12.68
CA TYR A 104 -7.98 -19.01 -13.54
C TYR A 104 -8.57 -18.97 -14.97
N GLY A 105 -9.65 -18.22 -15.23
CA GLY A 105 -10.31 -18.12 -16.54
C GLY A 105 -10.05 -16.83 -17.32
N GLY A 106 -9.27 -15.89 -16.76
CA GLY A 106 -8.99 -14.59 -17.37
C GLY A 106 -9.29 -13.44 -16.41
N ALA A 107 -8.66 -12.30 -16.68
CA ALA A 107 -8.46 -11.21 -15.74
C ALA A 107 -9.11 -9.90 -16.19
N HIS A 108 -9.07 -8.92 -15.26
CA HIS A 108 -8.99 -7.47 -15.51
C HIS A 108 -10.28 -6.64 -15.28
N ALA A 109 -10.15 -5.46 -14.68
CA ALA A 109 -10.61 -4.17 -15.21
C ALA A 109 -10.09 -3.00 -14.34
N SER A 110 -9.50 -1.99 -14.97
CA SER A 110 -8.97 -0.78 -14.32
C SER A 110 -9.89 0.43 -14.59
N TYR A 111 -10.32 1.13 -13.55
CA TYR A 111 -11.14 2.34 -13.62
C TYR A 111 -10.37 3.58 -13.16
N TYR A 112 -10.47 4.66 -13.93
CA TYR A 112 -9.88 5.97 -13.66
C TYR A 112 -10.94 7.05 -13.87
N HIS A 113 -11.19 7.93 -12.89
CA HIS A 113 -11.96 9.14 -13.17
C HIS A 113 -11.39 10.40 -12.51
N ARG A 114 -11.02 11.36 -13.37
CA ARG A 114 -10.72 12.76 -13.05
C ARG A 114 -11.90 13.60 -13.57
N ALA A 115 -12.66 14.23 -12.68
CA ALA A 115 -13.83 15.03 -13.05
C ALA A 115 -13.46 16.49 -13.33
N ASN A 116 -13.40 16.83 -14.64
CA ASN A 116 -13.34 18.15 -15.33
C ASN A 116 -11.98 18.87 -15.55
N GLU A 117 -11.64 19.52 -16.71
CA GLU A 117 -12.26 19.68 -18.06
C GLU A 117 -11.28 19.61 -19.27
N GLN A 118 -10.01 19.21 -19.12
CA GLN A 118 -9.10 19.11 -20.28
C GLN A 118 -8.42 17.75 -20.34
N VAL A 119 -9.07 16.86 -21.12
CA VAL A 119 -8.54 15.70 -21.86
C VAL A 119 -7.32 14.99 -21.27
N MET A 120 -7.48 13.71 -20.91
CA MET A 120 -6.50 12.69 -21.34
C MET A 120 -7.09 11.28 -21.25
N ALA A 121 -7.52 10.76 -22.41
CA ALA A 121 -7.53 9.33 -22.68
C ALA A 121 -6.11 8.96 -23.10
N LEU A 122 -5.44 8.09 -22.33
CA LEU A 122 -4.20 7.46 -22.76
C LEU A 122 -4.49 5.95 -22.85
N SER A 123 -4.68 5.52 -24.09
CA SER A 123 -4.62 4.14 -24.55
C SER A 123 -3.20 3.58 -24.33
N PRO A 124 -3.04 2.33 -23.85
CA PRO A 124 -1.84 1.56 -24.12
C PRO A 124 -1.95 0.92 -25.52
N CYS A 125 -0.80 0.86 -26.20
CA CYS A 125 -0.59 0.45 -27.59
C CYS A 125 -1.26 -0.85 -28.05
#